data_AF-A0A955ETX1-F1
#
_entry.id   AF-A0A955ETX1-F1
#
_cell.length_a   1.000
_cell.length_b   1.000
_cell.length_c   1.000
_cell.angle_alpha   90.00
_cell.angle_beta   90.00
_cell.angle_gamma   90.00
#
_symmetry.space_group_name_H-M   'P 1'
#
loop_
_entity.id
_entity.type
_entity.pdbx_description
1 polymer ?
#
loop_
_entity_poly.entity_id
_entity_poly.type
_entity_poly.pdbx_seq_one_letter_code
_entity_poly.pdbx_strand_id
1 'polypeptide(L)' 'MSETLHTPTEVAQLLRVARGTVYRWIREGRLPVRRTPGGYPRIHPDDVAALRPAKGEGR' A
#
# COMPACT_ATOMS: atom_id res chain seq x y z
N MET A 1 20.37 -7.00 -1.23
CA MET A 1 19.11 -7.55 -0.68
C MET A 1 18.04 -7.33 -1.74
N SER A 2 17.29 -8.35 -2.12
CA SER A 2 16.22 -8.22 -3.12
C SER A 2 15.07 -7.39 -2.53
N GLU A 3 14.86 -6.17 -3.02
CA GLU A 3 13.71 -5.33 -2.65
C GLU A 3 12.42 -5.98 -3.15
N THR A 4 11.75 -6.73 -2.28
CA THR A 4 10.44 -7.31 -2.58
C THR A 4 9.37 -6.22 -2.52
N LEU A 5 8.81 -5.84 -3.66
CA LEU A 5 7.68 -4.89 -3.71
C LEU A 5 6.35 -5.59 -3.44
N HIS A 6 5.50 -4.96 -2.65
CA HIS A 6 4.17 -5.45 -2.32
C HIS A 6 3.10 -4.94 -3.30
N THR A 7 2.07 -5.75 -3.52
CA THR A 7 0.82 -5.35 -4.16
C THR A 7 -0.10 -4.63 -3.15
N PRO A 8 -1.10 -3.87 -3.62
CA PRO A 8 -2.10 -3.28 -2.72
C PRO A 8 -2.84 -4.30 -1.87
N THR A 9 -3.02 -5.53 -2.40
CA THR A 9 -3.68 -6.62 -1.66
C THR A 9 -2.81 -7.11 -0.50
N GLU A 10 -1.51 -7.29 -0.71
CA GLU A 10 -0.58 -7.67 0.36
C GLU A 10 -0.49 -6.57 1.41
N VAL A 11 -0.39 -5.31 1.01
CA VAL A 11 -0.39 -4.16 1.95
C VAL A 11 -1.68 -4.12 2.78
N ALA A 12 -2.83 -4.40 2.16
CA ALA A 12 -4.10 -4.46 2.89
C ALA A 12 -4.11 -5.57 3.95
N GLN A 13 -3.54 -6.74 3.65
CA GLN A 13 -3.42 -7.84 4.59
C GLN A 13 -2.43 -7.53 5.72
N LEU A 14 -1.26 -6.96 5.38
CA LEU A 14 -0.23 -6.57 6.35
C LEU A 14 -0.75 -5.54 7.36
N LEU A 15 -1.48 -4.54 6.87
CA LEU A 15 -2.03 -3.45 7.69
C LEU A 15 -3.42 -3.74 8.24
N ARG A 16 -4.01 -4.90 7.93
CA ARG A 16 -5.37 -5.32 8.32
C ARG A 16 -6.44 -4.26 7.98
N VAL A 17 -6.35 -3.70 6.79
CA VAL A 17 -7.32 -2.73 6.25
C VAL A 17 -8.02 -3.27 5.01
N ALA A 18 -9.12 -2.64 4.61
CA ALA A 18 -9.74 -2.96 3.33
C ALA A 18 -8.83 -2.57 2.16
N ARG A 19 -8.83 -3.36 1.07
CA ARG A 19 -8.10 -3.02 -0.16
C ARG A 19 -8.47 -1.63 -0.72
N GLY A 20 -9.75 -1.25 -0.62
CA GLY A 20 -10.23 0.07 -1.05
C GLY A 20 -9.57 1.22 -0.28
N THR A 21 -9.24 1.00 1.00
CA THR A 21 -8.48 1.96 1.83
C THR A 21 -7.07 2.17 1.27
N VAL A 22 -6.39 1.09 0.86
CA VAL A 22 -5.06 1.18 0.24
C VAL A 22 -5.12 1.95 -1.07
N TYR A 23 -6.08 1.64 -1.95
CA TYR A 23 -6.26 2.40 -3.20
C TYR A 23 -6.61 3.86 -2.96
N ARG A 24 -7.38 4.16 -1.91
CA ARG A 24 -7.64 5.53 -1.48
C ARG A 24 -6.35 6.26 -1.09
N TRP A 25 -5.50 5.65 -0.25
CA TRP A 25 -4.22 6.26 0.13
C TRP A 25 -3.30 6.50 -1.07
N ILE A 26 -3.29 5.59 -2.05
CA ILE A 26 -2.54 5.77 -3.30
C ILE A 26 -3.09 6.97 -4.09
N ARG A 27 -4.42 7.07 -4.23
CA ARG A 27 -5.09 8.17 -4.95
C ARG A 27 -4.86 9.52 -4.25
N GLU A 28 -4.82 9.52 -2.93
CA GLU A 28 -4.56 10.69 -2.08
C GLU A 28 -3.07 11.05 -2.01
N GLY A 29 -2.17 10.26 -2.60
CA GLY A 29 -0.72 10.48 -2.54
C GLY A 29 -0.09 10.17 -1.17
N ARG A 30 -0.85 9.56 -0.25
CA ARG A 30 -0.37 9.17 1.09
C ARG A 30 0.49 7.92 1.08
N LEU A 31 0.35 7.08 0.05
CA LEU A 31 1.15 5.88 -0.14
C LEU A 31 1.85 5.93 -1.50
N PRO A 32 3.18 6.16 -1.55
CA PRO A 32 3.96 6.12 -2.78
C PRO A 32 3.86 4.76 -3.46
N VAL A 33 3.80 4.75 -4.79
CA VAL A 33 3.78 3.53 -5.59
C VAL A 33 4.64 3.65 -6.83
N ARG A 34 5.33 2.56 -7.15
CA ARG A 34 5.94 2.33 -8.45
C ARG A 34 4.92 1.61 -9.33
N ARG A 35 4.79 1.99 -10.59
CA ARG A 35 3.89 1.31 -11.52
C ARG A 35 4.70 0.36 -12.41
N THR A 36 4.19 -0.84 -12.60
CA THR A 36 4.72 -1.74 -13.65
C THR A 36 4.41 -1.16 -15.04
N PRO A 37 5.04 -1.65 -16.13
CA PRO A 37 4.67 -1.24 -17.48
C PRO A 37 3.18 -1.43 -17.80
N GLY A 38 2.51 -2.41 -17.18
CA GLY A 38 1.06 -2.62 -17.27
C GLY A 38 0.21 -1.74 -16.35
N GLY A 39 0.81 -0.78 -15.64
CA GLY A 39 0.11 0.18 -14.78
C GLY A 39 -0.23 -0.31 -13.37
N TYR A 40 0.12 -1.54 -13.01
CA TYR A 40 -0.18 -2.09 -11.69
C TYR A 40 0.73 -1.47 -10.61
N PRO A 41 0.17 -1.01 -9.47
CA PRO A 41 0.94 -0.43 -8.39
C PRO A 41 1.76 -1.48 -7.63
N ARG A 42 2.97 -1.09 -7.25
CA ARG A 42 3.95 -1.83 -6.45
C ARG A 42 4.47 -0.91 -5.36
N ILE A 43 4.43 -1.36 -4.12
CA ILE A 43 4.65 -0.55 -2.92
C ILE A 43 5.94 -1.04 -2.25
N HIS A 44 6.82 -0.11 -1.88
CA HIS A 44 8.05 -0.46 -1.20
C HIS A 44 7.74 -0.83 0.27
N PRO A 45 8.39 -1.86 0.85
CA PRO A 45 8.17 -2.22 2.25
C PRO A 45 8.41 -1.07 3.22
N ASP A 46 9.38 -0.19 2.95
CA ASP A 46 9.62 1.00 3.80
C ASP A 46 8.46 2.00 3.77
N ASP A 47 7.80 2.18 2.62
CA ASP A 47 6.62 3.04 2.51
C ASP A 47 5.44 2.45 3.31
N VAL A 48 5.29 1.12 3.30
CA VAL A 48 4.29 0.42 4.12
C VAL A 48 4.59 0.59 5.61
N ALA A 49 5.84 0.45 6.01
CA ALA A 49 6.27 0.57 7.40
C ALA A 49 6.14 2.00 7.94
N ALA A 50 6.37 3.01 7.09
CA ALA A 50 6.18 4.41 7.42
C ALA A 50 4.70 4.80 7.52
N LEU A 51 3.81 4.05 6.86
CA LEU A 51 2.39 4.38 6.84
C LEU A 51 1.73 4.10 8.20
N ARG A 52 1.05 5.11 8.73
CA ARG A 52 0.24 5.01 9.96
C ARG A 52 -1.25 5.07 9.59
N PRO A 53 -1.99 3.94 9.61
CA PRO A 53 -3.44 3.99 9.44
C PRO A 53 -4.09 4.70 10.63
N ALA A 54 -5.10 5.52 10.35
CA ALA A 54 -5.91 6.16 11.36
C ALA A 54 -6.78 5.13 12.09
N LYS A 55 -7.07 5.40 13.37
CA LYS A 55 -7.93 4.57 14.21
C LYS A 55 -9.34 4.52 13.58
N GLY A 56 -9.74 3.35 13.07
CA GLY A 56 -11.05 3.14 12.40
C GLY A 56 -10.97 2.78 10.91
N GLU A 57 -9.78 2.71 10.31
CA GLU A 57 -9.62 2.26 8.90
C GLU A 57 -9.55 0.74 8.72
N GLY A 58 -9.40 0.00 9.83
CA GLY A 58 -9.55 -1.45 9.90
C GLY A 58 -11.02 -1.80 10.05
N ARG A 59 -11.53 -2.61 9.13
CA ARG A 59 -12.90 -3.15 9.19
C ARG A 59 -13.16 -3.89 10.49
#